data_AF-A0A9W6XV55-F1
#
_entry.id   AF-A0A9W6XV55-F1
#
_cell.length_a   1.000
_cell.length_b   1.000
_cell.length_c   1.000
_cell.angle_alpha   90.00
_cell.angle_beta   90.00
_cell.angle_gamma   90.00
#
_symmetry.space_group_name_H-M   'P 1'
#
loop_
_entity.id
_entity.type
_entity.pdbx_description
1 polymer ?
#
loop_
_entity_poly.entity_id
_entity_poly.type
_entity_poly.pdbx_seq_one_letter_code
_entity_poly.pdbx_strand_id
1 'polypeptide(L)'
;MLQFVVSTCWKALFGKAADALERSTENEDEYMIHELEPLTNKFVSVPPDLGQLDCAAYIAGIVRGILCSSGFLAEVTAHSVEVPGGQRDKTVFLVKFDENVIRRERVLT
;
A
#
# COMPACT_ATOMS: atom_id res chain seq x y z
N MET A 1 -8.84 -9.66 5.17
CA MET A 1 -8.47 -9.38 3.77
C MET A 1 -7.04 -8.84 3.62
N LEU A 2 -6.67 -7.73 4.29
CA LEU A 2 -5.34 -7.13 4.13
C LEU A 2 -4.17 -8.08 4.43
N GLN A 3 -4.31 -8.95 5.43
CA GLN A 3 -3.32 -10.01 5.71
C GLN A 3 -3.04 -10.92 4.52
N PHE A 4 -4.06 -11.24 3.70
CA PHE A 4 -3.87 -12.03 2.47
C PHE A 4 -3.09 -11.23 1.41
N VAL A 5 -3.36 -9.93 1.28
CA VAL A 5 -2.65 -9.05 0.34
C VAL A 5 -1.16 -8.98 0.71
N VAL A 6 -0.83 -8.65 1.96
CA VAL A 6 0.56 -8.41 2.39
C VAL A 6 1.40 -9.68 2.54
N SER A 7 0.77 -10.86 2.59
CA SER A 7 1.48 -12.15 2.69
C SER A 7 1.45 -12.91 1.37
N THR A 8 0.26 -13.35 0.93
CA THR A 8 0.08 -14.29 -0.17
C THR A 8 0.22 -13.60 -1.52
N CYS A 9 -0.50 -12.51 -1.73
CA CYS A 9 -0.39 -11.74 -2.98
C CYS A 9 1.00 -11.13 -3.13
N TRP A 10 1.53 -10.52 -2.05
CA TRP A 10 2.86 -9.93 -2.06
C TRP A 10 3.94 -10.94 -2.44
N LYS A 11 3.91 -12.13 -1.83
CA LYS A 11 4.86 -13.19 -2.16
C LYS A 11 4.73 -13.67 -3.61
N ALA A 12 3.50 -13.78 -4.12
CA ALA A 12 3.26 -14.20 -5.50
C ALA A 12 3.74 -13.16 -6.53
N LEU A 13 3.60 -11.87 -6.23
CA LEU A 13 3.94 -10.77 -7.13
C LEU A 13 5.41 -10.34 -7.02
N PHE A 14 5.97 -10.35 -5.82
CA PHE A 14 7.25 -9.70 -5.49
C PHE A 14 8.25 -10.64 -4.80
N GLY A 15 7.89 -11.90 -4.54
CA GLY A 15 8.79 -12.91 -3.97
C GLY A 15 9.03 -12.81 -2.46
N LYS A 16 8.46 -11.79 -1.78
CA LYS A 16 8.52 -11.62 -0.32
C LYS A 16 7.17 -11.16 0.25
N ALA A 17 6.99 -11.26 1.56
CA ALA A 17 5.90 -10.55 2.25
C ALA A 17 6.19 -9.03 2.26
N ALA A 18 5.14 -8.21 2.42
CA ALA A 18 5.35 -6.79 2.66
C ALA A 18 6.04 -6.58 4.01
N ASP A 19 6.78 -5.48 4.15
CA ASP A 19 7.64 -5.28 5.32
C ASP A 19 6.83 -4.97 6.58
N ALA A 20 5.71 -4.24 6.47
CA ALA A 20 4.77 -4.07 7.57
C ALA A 20 3.33 -3.80 7.09
N LEU A 21 2.36 -4.09 7.97
CA LEU A 21 0.98 -3.68 7.85
C LEU A 21 0.55 -3.00 9.16
N GLU A 22 0.11 -1.76 9.07
CA GLU A 22 -0.31 -0.96 10.22
C GLU A 22 -1.73 -0.44 10.01
N ARG A 23 -2.46 -0.25 11.10
CA ARG A 23 -3.75 0.45 11.09
C ARG A 23 -3.51 1.89 11.53
N SER A 24 -4.16 2.85 10.89
CA SER A 24 -4.11 4.24 11.35
C SER A 24 -4.70 4.36 12.76
N THR A 25 -4.08 5.20 13.59
CA THR A 25 -4.58 5.53 14.93
C THR A 25 -5.58 6.68 14.91
N GLU A 26 -5.63 7.42 13.80
CA GLU A 26 -6.48 8.61 13.64
C GLU A 26 -7.77 8.28 12.89
N ASN A 27 -7.67 7.42 11.88
CA ASN A 27 -8.76 7.09 10.97
C ASN A 27 -8.98 5.57 10.96
N GLU A 28 -10.16 5.13 11.39
CA GLU A 28 -10.44 3.70 11.53
C GLU A 28 -10.54 2.94 10.21
N ASP A 29 -10.79 3.67 9.11
CA ASP A 29 -10.93 3.24 7.72
C ASP A 29 -9.59 3.17 6.97
N GLU A 30 -8.51 3.58 7.63
CA GLU A 30 -7.19 3.69 7.02
C GLU A 30 -6.19 2.66 7.53
N TYR A 31 -5.46 2.08 6.58
CA TYR A 31 -4.39 1.11 6.82
C TYR A 31 -3.17 1.47 5.95
N MET A 32 -1.99 1.13 6.42
CA MET A 32 -0.72 1.43 5.78
C MET A 32 0.05 0.15 5.52
N ILE A 33 0.38 -0.12 4.26
CA ILE A 33 1.30 -1.20 3.88
C ILE A 33 2.68 -0.56 3.63
N HIS A 34 3.69 -0.99 4.38
CA HIS A 34 5.06 -0.48 4.22
C HIS A 34 5.87 -1.41 3.33
N GLU A 35 6.58 -0.82 2.38
CA GLU A 35 7.51 -1.50 1.48
C GLU A 35 8.82 -0.71 1.42
N LEU A 36 9.89 -1.33 1.92
CA LEU A 36 11.21 -0.72 2.04
C LEU A 36 11.95 -0.69 0.71
N GLU A 37 11.69 -1.67 -0.16
CA GLU A 37 12.43 -1.84 -1.43
C GLU A 37 11.45 -2.19 -2.56
N PRO A 38 10.55 -1.26 -2.95
CA PRO A 38 9.55 -1.54 -3.96
C PRO A 38 10.25 -1.86 -5.30
N LEU A 39 9.93 -3.02 -5.88
CA LEU A 39 10.54 -3.49 -7.12
C LEU A 39 10.39 -2.50 -8.28
N THR A 40 9.28 -1.75 -8.30
CA THR A 40 9.04 -0.68 -9.28
C THR A 40 10.10 0.41 -9.23
N ASN A 41 10.66 0.70 -8.05
CA ASN A 41 11.60 1.80 -7.85
C ASN A 41 13.06 1.32 -7.93
N LYS A 42 13.31 0.01 -8.11
CA LYS A 42 14.66 -0.57 -8.15
C LYS A 42 15.47 -0.16 -9.39
N PHE A 43 14.81 0.05 -10.53
CA PHE A 43 15.45 0.30 -11.83
C PHE A 43 15.09 1.64 -12.46
N VAL A 44 14.37 2.49 -11.70
CA VAL A 44 13.95 3.82 -12.15
C VAL A 44 14.46 4.85 -11.14
N SER A 45 14.80 6.03 -11.63
CA SER A 45 15.12 7.18 -10.81
C SER A 45 14.14 8.27 -11.20
N VAL A 46 13.48 8.88 -10.23
CA VAL A 46 12.56 9.99 -10.47
C VAL A 46 13.40 11.27 -10.59
N PRO A 47 13.37 11.96 -11.73
CA PRO A 47 14.01 13.26 -11.88
C PRO A 47 13.54 14.25 -10.80
N PRO A 48 14.42 15.10 -10.24
CA PRO A 48 14.04 16.04 -9.17
C PRO A 48 12.91 17.00 -9.54
N ASP A 49 12.75 17.30 -10.83
CA ASP A 49 11.72 18.15 -11.42
C ASP A 49 10.37 17.45 -11.61
N LEU A 50 10.32 16.11 -11.53
CA LEU A 50 9.09 15.32 -11.58
C LEU A 50 8.45 15.09 -10.20
N GLY A 51 9.03 15.66 -9.15
CA GLY A 51 8.39 15.84 -7.83
C GLY A 51 7.80 14.55 -7.25
N GLN A 52 6.46 14.48 -7.23
CA GLN A 52 5.66 13.44 -6.54
C GLN A 52 5.41 12.16 -7.35
N LEU A 53 6.08 11.96 -8.49
CA LEU A 53 5.84 10.76 -9.30
C LEU A 53 6.44 9.51 -8.62
N ASP A 54 5.60 8.72 -7.96
CA ASP A 54 5.99 7.41 -7.41
C ASP A 54 5.59 6.28 -8.36
N CYS A 55 6.59 5.59 -8.92
CA CYS A 55 6.35 4.42 -9.79
C CYS A 55 5.66 3.27 -9.04
N ALA A 56 5.71 3.27 -7.70
CA ALA A 56 4.95 2.34 -6.89
C ALA A 56 3.43 2.57 -6.96
N ALA A 57 2.94 3.67 -7.56
CA ALA A 57 1.52 3.84 -7.88
C ALA A 57 0.95 2.67 -8.72
N TYR A 58 1.79 1.99 -9.52
CA TYR A 58 1.40 0.76 -10.19
C TYR A 58 1.02 -0.35 -9.20
N ILE A 59 1.81 -0.54 -8.15
CA ILE A 59 1.55 -1.50 -7.06
C ILE A 59 0.28 -1.09 -6.30
N ALA A 60 0.10 0.20 -6.02
CA ALA A 60 -1.14 0.70 -5.40
C ALA A 60 -2.39 0.32 -6.22
N GLY A 61 -2.31 0.44 -7.55
CA GLY A 61 -3.36 0.01 -8.46
C GLY A 61 -3.65 -1.50 -8.38
N ILE A 62 -2.63 -2.35 -8.26
CA ILE A 62 -2.80 -3.79 -8.05
C ILE A 62 -3.53 -4.08 -6.73
N VAL A 63 -3.09 -3.46 -5.64
CA VAL A 63 -3.71 -3.64 -4.31
C VAL A 63 -5.18 -3.24 -4.35
N ARG A 64 -5.47 -2.05 -4.92
CA ARG A 64 -6.85 -1.59 -5.14
C ARG A 64 -7.66 -2.58 -5.95
N GLY A 65 -7.11 -3.10 -7.05
CA GLY A 65 -7.77 -4.08 -7.91
C GLY A 65 -8.16 -5.36 -7.17
N ILE A 66 -7.26 -5.89 -6.33
CA ILE A 66 -7.51 -7.09 -5.51
C ILE A 66 -8.64 -6.82 -4.48
N LEU A 67 -8.56 -5.71 -3.76
CA LEU A 67 -9.53 -5.34 -2.73
C LEU A 67 -10.92 -5.09 -3.33
N CYS A 68 -11.01 -4.27 -4.37
CA CYS A 68 -12.29 -3.96 -5.02
C CYS A 68 -12.93 -5.21 -5.66
N SER A 69 -12.14 -6.06 -6.33
CA SER A 69 -12.67 -7.29 -6.96
C SER A 69 -13.14 -8.34 -5.94
N SER A 70 -12.65 -8.27 -4.70
CA SER A 70 -13.08 -9.12 -3.60
C SER A 70 -14.20 -8.50 -2.75
N GLY A 71 -14.76 -7.37 -3.17
CA GLY A 71 -15.87 -6.70 -2.48
C GLY A 71 -15.45 -5.90 -1.24
N PHE A 72 -14.18 -5.50 -1.16
CA PHE A 72 -13.64 -4.56 -0.17
C PHE A 72 -13.25 -3.26 -0.89
N LEU A 73 -14.25 -2.45 -1.26
CA LEU A 73 -14.02 -1.20 -1.96
C LEU A 73 -13.06 -0.29 -1.16
N ALA A 74 -12.02 0.20 -1.84
CA ALA A 74 -11.00 1.04 -1.25
C ALA A 74 -10.36 1.95 -2.30
N GLU A 75 -9.84 3.08 -1.83
CA GLU A 75 -8.80 3.83 -2.52
C GLU A 75 -7.43 3.41 -2.00
N VAL A 76 -6.45 3.37 -2.90
CA VAL A 76 -5.06 3.05 -2.55
C VAL A 76 -4.13 4.01 -3.25
N THR A 77 -3.31 4.70 -2.48
CA THR A 77 -2.31 5.67 -2.97
C THR A 77 -0.91 5.27 -2.51
N ALA A 78 0.10 5.59 -3.30
CA ALA A 78 1.51 5.36 -2.97
C ALA A 78 2.16 6.68 -2.54
N HIS A 79 2.94 6.63 -1.47
CA HIS A 79 3.66 7.77 -0.91
C HIS A 79 5.11 7.40 -0.62
N SER A 80 6.05 8.11 -1.22
CA SER A 80 7.46 8.03 -0.86
C SER A 80 7.72 8.71 0.48
N VAL A 81 8.42 8.03 1.37
CA VAL A 81 8.83 8.52 2.69
C VAL A 81 10.35 8.49 2.74
N GLU A 82 10.94 9.68 2.87
CA GLU A 82 12.38 9.83 3.02
C GLU A 82 12.87 9.15 4.29
N VAL A 83 13.98 8.41 4.17
CA VAL A 83 14.61 7.74 5.30
C VAL A 83 15.86 8.51 5.71
N PRO A 84 15.98 8.91 6.99
CA PRO A 84 17.19 9.55 7.48
C PRO A 84 18.43 8.67 7.27
N GLY A 85 19.55 9.28 6.89
CA GLY A 85 20.84 8.58 6.77
C GLY A 85 21.19 8.05 5.38
N GLY A 86 20.52 8.52 4.32
CA GLY A 86 20.89 8.21 2.94
C GLY A 86 20.49 6.81 2.47
N GLN A 87 19.58 6.16 3.19
CA GLN A 87 18.89 4.97 2.68
C GLN A 87 17.88 5.37 1.60
N ARG A 88 17.53 4.41 0.73
CA ARG A 88 16.50 4.63 -0.29
C ARG A 88 15.17 4.94 0.39
N ASP A 89 14.39 5.81 -0.24
CA ASP A 89 13.03 6.13 0.19
C ASP A 89 12.20 4.86 0.28
N LYS A 90 11.38 4.79 1.33
CA LYS A 90 10.40 3.73 1.52
C LYS A 90 9.11 4.14 0.83
N THR A 91 8.32 3.18 0.38
CA THR A 91 6.96 3.47 -0.07
C THR A 91 5.96 3.00 0.98
N VAL A 92 5.02 3.89 1.29
CA VAL A 92 3.81 3.56 2.06
C VAL A 92 2.63 3.55 1.12
N PHE A 93 1.91 2.42 1.08
CA PHE A 93 0.61 2.33 0.42
C PHE A 93 -0.48 2.64 1.44
N LEU A 94 -1.10 3.80 1.33
CA LEU A 94 -2.26 4.16 2.13
C LEU A 94 -3.49 3.50 1.52
N VAL A 95 -4.13 2.62 2.27
CA VAL A 95 -5.39 1.97 1.92
C VAL A 95 -6.49 2.63 2.73
N LYS A 96 -7.43 3.29 2.05
CA LYS A 96 -8.61 3.90 2.65
C LYS A 96 -9.85 3.15 2.20
N PHE A 97 -10.49 2.44 3.12
CA PHE A 97 -11.69 1.68 2.82
C PHE A 97 -12.91 2.59 2.68
N ASP A 98 -13.85 2.20 1.81
CA ASP A 98 -15.15 2.83 1.73
C ASP A 98 -15.93 2.60 3.05
N GLU A 99 -16.73 3.59 3.48
CA GLU A 99 -17.52 3.53 4.70
C GLU A 99 -18.40 2.27 4.75
N ASN A 100 -18.92 1.82 3.60
CA ASN A 100 -19.73 0.61 3.52
C ASN A 100 -18.98 -0.66 3.95
N VAL A 101 -17.66 -0.71 3.70
CA VAL A 101 -16.80 -1.83 4.11
C VAL A 101 -16.61 -1.82 5.62
N ILE A 102 -16.33 -0.66 6.20
CA ILE A 102 -16.14 -0.49 7.65
C ILE A 102 -17.44 -0.78 8.42
N ARG A 103 -18.58 -0.28 7.91
CA ARG A 103 -19.89 -0.58 8.47
C ARG A 103 -20.20 -2.07 8.45
N ARG A 104 -19.87 -2.77 7.35
CA ARG A 104 -20.05 -4.22 7.24
C ARG A 104 -19.17 -4.97 8.24
N GLU A 105 -17.91 -4.58 8.38
CA GLU A 105 -16.97 -5.20 9.33
C GLU A 105 -17.49 -5.13 10.77
N ARG A 106 -17.96 -3.94 11.21
CA ARG A 106 -18.53 -3.70 12.55
C ARG A 106 -19.78 -4.52 12.88
N VAL A 107 -20.50 -5.02 11.89
CA VAL A 107 -21.68 -5.87 12.12
C VAL A 107 -21.28 -7.35 12.22
N LEU A 108 -20.16 -7.72 11.61
CA LEU A 108 -19.67 -9.10 11.55
C LEU A 108 -18.63 -9.42 12.63
N THR A 109 -18.19 -8.41 13.39
CA THR A 109 -17.16 -8.49 14.45
C THR A 109 -17.64 -7.75 15.69
#